data_AF-A0A3S3Q863-F1
#
_entry.id   AF-A0A3S3Q863-F1
#
_cell.length_a   1.000
_cell.length_b   1.000
_cell.length_c   1.000
_cell.angle_alpha   90.00
_cell.angle_beta   90.00
_cell.angle_gamma   90.00
#
_symmetry.space_group_name_H-M   'P 1'
#
loop_
_entity.id
_entity.type
_entity.pdbx_description
1 polymer ?
#
loop_
_entity_poly.entity_id
_entity_poly.type
_entity_poly.pdbx_seq_one_letter_code
_entity_poly.pdbx_strand_id
1 'polypeptide(L)'
;MKLHLNFIILLFLFSSFTVKSQTQTNEQRDKRHLEKALAYEDSLMKVMQWEPLKDGLSISRFGDIGFKTSYVVSRESITTYRTSFGCCNEGQPFKDIIDISTFKQIGGDWAWGGYFKDKNHIYHYFGNSGGGNFYIVDEVDNKTFEIINNCYGRDKNHIYDMRFGLMNNIDSKVFKILPNKSICIAKYKNVYYRNNEQLDAEAMKDPVTKKAIKELDKYILKTKPLRN
;
A
#
# COMPACT_ATOMS: atom_id res chain seq x y z
N MET A 1 17.40 54.99 -38.06
CA MET A 1 17.82 53.75 -37.39
C MET A 1 16.61 53.21 -36.63
N LYS A 2 15.95 52.23 -37.26
CA LYS A 2 14.64 51.68 -36.91
C LYS A 2 14.83 50.35 -36.17
N LEU A 3 13.85 50.03 -35.31
CA LEU A 3 13.54 48.70 -34.75
C LEU A 3 14.61 48.03 -33.89
N HIS A 4 14.37 47.90 -32.58
CA HIS A 4 14.68 46.64 -31.88
C HIS A 4 14.02 46.44 -30.50
N LEU A 5 13.30 47.41 -29.92
CA LEU A 5 12.83 47.30 -28.53
C LEU A 5 11.41 46.71 -28.33
N ASN A 6 10.57 46.61 -29.37
CA ASN A 6 9.19 46.12 -29.22
C ASN A 6 9.01 44.60 -29.38
N PHE A 7 10.04 43.84 -29.77
CA PHE A 7 9.89 42.41 -30.02
C PHE A 7 10.12 41.54 -28.76
N ILE A 8 10.97 41.98 -27.83
CA ILE A 8 11.35 41.19 -26.65
C ILE A 8 10.22 41.16 -25.60
N ILE A 9 9.53 42.29 -25.37
CA ILE A 9 8.41 42.36 -24.41
C ILE A 9 7.20 41.56 -24.92
N LEU A 10 6.97 41.51 -26.24
CA LEU A 10 5.88 40.74 -26.84
C LEU A 10 6.09 39.23 -26.69
N LEU A 11 7.34 38.74 -26.79
CA LEU A 11 7.69 37.33 -26.60
C LEU A 11 7.52 36.83 -25.15
N PHE A 12 7.80 37.67 -24.14
CA PHE A 12 7.57 37.32 -22.73
C PHE A 12 6.09 37.34 -22.34
N LEU A 13 5.30 38.26 -22.90
CA LEU A 13 3.85 38.29 -22.69
C LEU A 13 3.14 37.14 -23.41
N PHE A 14 3.55 36.81 -24.64
CA PHE A 14 3.01 35.65 -25.36
C PHE A 14 3.37 34.34 -24.66
N SER A 15 4.61 34.12 -24.23
CA SER A 15 4.98 32.89 -23.52
C SER A 15 4.24 32.73 -22.19
N SER A 16 4.10 33.79 -21.40
CA SER A 16 3.36 33.78 -20.13
C SER A 16 1.85 33.56 -20.35
N PHE A 17 1.27 34.16 -21.39
CA PHE A 17 -0.14 34.00 -21.73
C PHE A 17 -0.44 32.58 -22.28
N THR A 18 0.47 32.04 -23.09
CA THR A 18 0.35 30.68 -23.65
C THR A 18 0.49 29.62 -22.56
N VAL A 19 1.41 29.79 -21.61
CA VAL A 19 1.52 28.89 -20.45
C VAL A 19 0.26 28.96 -19.60
N LYS A 20 -0.25 30.16 -19.27
CA LYS A 20 -1.44 30.33 -18.42
C LYS A 20 -2.71 29.77 -19.08
N SER A 21 -2.90 29.95 -20.40
CA SER A 21 -4.03 29.40 -21.14
C SER A 21 -3.92 27.87 -21.29
N GLN A 22 -2.72 27.34 -21.47
CA GLN A 22 -2.48 25.90 -21.50
C GLN A 22 -2.76 25.25 -20.12
N THR A 23 -2.37 25.90 -19.02
CA THR A 23 -2.70 25.42 -17.67
C THR A 23 -4.20 25.43 -17.41
N GLN A 24 -4.92 26.50 -17.78
CA GLN A 24 -6.39 26.56 -17.63
C GLN A 24 -7.13 25.52 -18.47
N THR A 25 -6.67 25.27 -19.70
CA THR A 25 -7.27 24.24 -20.57
C THR A 25 -6.99 22.82 -20.07
N ASN A 26 -5.81 22.57 -19.51
CA ASN A 26 -5.48 21.31 -18.84
C ASN A 26 -6.34 21.11 -17.58
N GLU A 27 -6.47 22.11 -16.71
CA GLU A 27 -7.33 22.03 -15.51
C GLU A 27 -8.80 21.75 -15.87
N GLN A 28 -9.34 22.41 -16.90
CA GLN A 28 -10.70 22.17 -17.38
C GLN A 28 -10.89 20.77 -17.99
N ARG A 29 -9.87 20.25 -18.67
CA ARG A 29 -9.88 18.87 -19.19
C ARG A 29 -9.88 17.87 -18.03
N ASP A 30 -8.99 18.05 -17.07
CA ASP A 30 -8.83 17.16 -15.92
C ASP A 30 -10.10 17.15 -15.05
N LYS A 31 -10.74 18.32 -14.85
CA LYS A 31 -12.04 18.43 -14.19
C LYS A 31 -13.14 17.61 -14.90
N ARG A 32 -13.22 17.69 -16.23
CA ARG A 32 -14.22 16.90 -17.00
C ARG A 32 -13.98 15.40 -16.93
N HIS A 33 -12.71 14.96 -16.89
CA HIS A 33 -12.41 13.54 -16.69
C HIS A 33 -12.80 13.07 -15.27
N LEU A 34 -12.56 13.90 -14.25
CA LEU A 34 -12.98 13.63 -12.87
C LEU A 34 -14.51 13.52 -12.77
N GLU A 35 -15.27 14.47 -13.32
CA GLU A 35 -16.74 14.44 -13.30
C GLU A 35 -17.30 13.17 -13.95
N LYS A 36 -16.71 12.72 -15.06
CA LYS A 36 -17.11 11.47 -15.72
C LYS A 36 -16.80 10.23 -14.88
N ALA A 37 -15.62 10.19 -14.24
CA ALA A 37 -15.24 9.08 -13.37
C ALA A 37 -16.17 8.99 -12.16
N LEU A 38 -16.45 10.12 -11.51
CA LEU A 38 -17.39 10.21 -10.38
C LEU A 38 -18.79 9.73 -10.77
N ALA A 39 -19.33 10.24 -11.89
CA ALA A 39 -20.67 9.84 -12.33
C ALA A 39 -20.78 8.36 -12.68
N TYR A 40 -19.71 7.78 -13.25
CA TYR A 40 -19.64 6.35 -13.53
C TYR A 40 -19.62 5.52 -12.24
N GLU A 41 -18.76 5.88 -11.29
CA GLU A 41 -18.67 5.19 -9.99
C GLU A 41 -19.96 5.34 -9.19
N ASP A 42 -20.59 6.51 -9.16
CA ASP A 42 -21.90 6.71 -8.52
C ASP A 42 -22.99 5.83 -9.14
N SER A 43 -22.97 5.68 -10.47
CA SER A 43 -23.89 4.81 -11.18
C SER A 43 -23.66 3.33 -10.82
N LEU A 44 -22.40 2.89 -10.79
CA LEU A 44 -22.04 1.55 -10.34
C LEU A 44 -22.45 1.32 -8.89
N MET A 45 -22.18 2.26 -7.99
CA MET A 45 -22.53 2.17 -6.58
C MET A 45 -24.04 2.02 -6.36
N LYS A 46 -24.85 2.78 -7.10
CA LYS A 46 -26.31 2.69 -7.08
C LYS A 46 -26.81 1.34 -7.60
N VAL A 47 -26.14 0.79 -8.62
CA VAL A 47 -26.49 -0.52 -9.18
C VAL A 47 -26.08 -1.64 -8.23
N MET A 48 -24.88 -1.59 -7.65
CA MET A 48 -24.32 -2.67 -6.84
C MET A 48 -24.92 -2.76 -5.45
N GLN A 49 -25.36 -1.64 -4.85
CA GLN A 49 -25.99 -1.58 -3.52
C GLN A 49 -25.16 -2.34 -2.48
N TRP A 50 -23.90 -1.94 -2.32
CA TRP A 50 -22.97 -2.58 -1.39
C TRP A 50 -23.43 -2.43 0.06
N GLU A 51 -23.50 -3.55 0.77
CA GLU A 51 -23.76 -3.59 2.20
C GLU A 51 -22.50 -4.02 2.96
N PRO A 52 -22.17 -3.39 4.10
CA PRO A 52 -21.03 -3.78 4.90
C PRO A 52 -21.20 -5.18 5.50
N LEU A 53 -20.14 -5.98 5.47
CA LEU A 53 -20.03 -7.26 6.17
C LEU A 53 -19.09 -7.10 7.38
N LYS A 54 -17.82 -7.49 7.24
CA LYS A 54 -16.86 -7.60 8.33
C LYS A 54 -15.47 -7.18 7.89
N ASP A 55 -14.76 -6.45 8.75
CA ASP A 55 -13.34 -6.09 8.60
C ASP A 55 -12.99 -5.52 7.20
N GLY A 56 -13.92 -4.73 6.66
CA GLY A 56 -13.78 -4.08 5.35
C GLY A 56 -14.36 -4.82 4.16
N LEU A 57 -14.84 -6.05 4.36
CA LEU A 57 -15.63 -6.74 3.35
C LEU A 57 -17.04 -6.16 3.27
N SER A 58 -17.60 -6.24 2.07
CA SER A 58 -18.96 -5.86 1.72
C SER A 58 -19.55 -6.87 0.74
N ILE A 59 -20.87 -6.95 0.70
CA ILE A 59 -21.61 -7.77 -0.25
C ILE A 59 -22.42 -6.88 -1.18
N SER A 60 -22.43 -7.18 -2.48
CA SER A 60 -23.30 -6.52 -3.44
C SER A 60 -24.69 -7.15 -3.44
N ARG A 61 -25.70 -6.47 -4.00
CA ARG A 61 -27.03 -7.06 -4.23
C ARG A 61 -27.02 -8.32 -5.12
N PHE A 62 -25.92 -8.56 -5.84
CA PHE A 62 -25.74 -9.74 -6.70
C PHE A 62 -24.97 -10.86 -5.99
N GLY A 63 -24.60 -10.67 -4.72
CA GLY A 63 -23.86 -11.65 -3.92
C GLY A 63 -22.35 -11.65 -4.15
N ASP A 64 -21.80 -10.64 -4.83
CA ASP A 64 -20.34 -10.50 -4.94
C ASP A 64 -19.76 -9.98 -3.63
N ILE A 65 -18.59 -10.51 -3.26
CA ILE A 65 -17.85 -10.05 -2.11
C ILE A 65 -16.80 -9.05 -2.57
N GLY A 66 -16.81 -7.87 -1.94
CA GLY A 66 -15.90 -6.77 -2.24
C GLY A 66 -15.13 -6.33 -1.01
N PHE A 67 -13.85 -5.99 -1.15
CA PHE A 67 -13.07 -5.29 -0.14
C PHE A 67 -13.13 -3.79 -0.43
N LYS A 68 -13.64 -3.01 0.53
CA LYS A 68 -13.80 -1.56 0.40
C LYS A 68 -12.44 -0.88 0.35
N THR A 69 -12.24 -0.03 -0.66
CA THR A 69 -11.05 0.78 -0.84
C THR A 69 -11.40 2.16 -1.38
N SER A 70 -10.39 2.98 -1.67
CA SER A 70 -10.58 4.24 -2.38
C SER A 70 -9.39 4.61 -3.25
N TYR A 71 -9.66 5.21 -4.41
CA TYR A 71 -8.62 5.79 -5.25
C TYR A 71 -8.75 7.31 -5.27
N VAL A 72 -7.61 7.98 -5.40
CA VAL A 72 -7.53 9.44 -5.34
C VAL A 72 -7.51 9.99 -6.76
N VAL A 73 -8.45 10.87 -7.07
CA VAL A 73 -8.48 11.64 -8.32
C VAL A 73 -8.40 13.11 -7.97
N SER A 74 -7.33 13.77 -8.45
CA SER A 74 -7.01 15.15 -8.09
C SER A 74 -6.83 15.33 -6.57
N ARG A 75 -7.88 15.76 -5.86
CA ARG A 75 -7.89 15.95 -4.39
C ARG A 75 -9.06 15.26 -3.71
N GLU A 76 -9.82 14.46 -4.45
CA GLU A 76 -10.98 13.76 -3.96
C GLU A 76 -10.70 12.25 -3.94
N SER A 77 -11.32 11.57 -2.98
CA SER A 77 -11.19 10.13 -2.80
C SER A 77 -12.50 9.47 -3.14
N ILE A 78 -12.49 8.57 -4.13
CA ILE A 78 -13.66 7.86 -4.60
C ILE A 78 -13.65 6.48 -3.97
N THR A 79 -14.72 6.12 -3.26
CA THR A 79 -14.86 4.78 -2.65
C THR A 79 -15.14 3.76 -3.75
N THR A 80 -14.41 2.65 -3.72
CA THR A 80 -14.62 1.51 -4.63
C THR A 80 -14.53 0.20 -3.88
N TYR A 81 -14.83 -0.90 -4.58
CA TYR A 81 -14.79 -2.25 -4.03
C TYR A 81 -13.98 -3.12 -4.98
N ARG A 82 -12.91 -3.71 -4.46
CA ARG A 82 -12.17 -4.77 -5.18
C ARG A 82 -12.91 -6.07 -4.94
N THR A 83 -13.17 -6.86 -5.98
CA THR A 83 -13.91 -8.13 -5.87
C THR A 83 -13.05 -9.35 -6.15
N SER A 84 -11.77 -9.15 -6.46
CA SER A 84 -10.81 -10.18 -6.80
C SER A 84 -9.40 -9.84 -6.30
N PHE A 85 -8.57 -10.87 -6.16
CA PHE A 85 -7.20 -10.71 -5.69
C PHE A 85 -6.32 -10.06 -6.77
N GLY A 86 -5.27 -9.37 -6.32
CA GLY A 86 -4.22 -8.81 -7.18
C GLY A 86 -3.26 -9.89 -7.71
N CYS A 87 -2.13 -9.44 -8.28
CA CYS A 87 -1.05 -10.27 -8.84
C CYS A 87 -0.76 -11.57 -8.06
N CYS A 88 -0.36 -12.63 -8.79
CA CYS A 88 -0.19 -14.04 -8.38
C CYS A 88 -1.49 -14.86 -8.19
N ASN A 89 -2.62 -14.21 -7.87
CA ASN A 89 -3.97 -14.83 -7.87
C ASN A 89 -4.97 -13.97 -8.66
N GLU A 90 -4.46 -13.28 -9.68
CA GLU A 90 -5.18 -12.21 -10.36
C GLU A 90 -6.50 -12.70 -10.95
N GLY A 91 -7.58 -11.99 -10.63
CA GLY A 91 -8.92 -12.27 -11.16
C GLY A 91 -9.72 -13.33 -10.41
N GLN A 92 -9.14 -14.05 -9.45
CA GLN A 92 -9.92 -14.96 -8.60
C GLN A 92 -10.89 -14.17 -7.71
N PRO A 93 -12.21 -14.44 -7.77
CA PRO A 93 -13.19 -13.71 -6.99
C PRO A 93 -13.06 -13.99 -5.49
N PHE A 94 -13.21 -12.95 -4.66
CA PHE A 94 -13.18 -13.08 -3.21
C PHE A 94 -14.25 -14.05 -2.68
N LYS A 95 -15.44 -14.04 -3.29
CA LYS A 95 -16.56 -14.89 -2.89
C LYS A 95 -16.26 -16.39 -2.98
N ASP A 96 -15.31 -16.78 -3.83
CA ASP A 96 -14.98 -18.19 -4.06
C ASP A 96 -13.88 -18.70 -3.11
N ILE A 97 -13.12 -17.79 -2.48
CA ILE A 97 -11.92 -18.12 -1.69
C ILE A 97 -12.08 -17.74 -0.22
N ILE A 98 -12.63 -16.56 0.08
CA ILE A 98 -12.70 -16.04 1.44
C ILE A 98 -13.78 -16.76 2.24
N ASP A 99 -13.38 -17.39 3.35
CA ASP A 99 -14.34 -17.84 4.35
C ASP A 99 -14.79 -16.65 5.20
N ILE A 100 -15.92 -16.05 4.81
CA ILE A 100 -16.47 -14.84 5.44
C ILE A 100 -16.72 -15.04 6.94
N SER A 101 -17.15 -16.24 7.34
CA SER A 101 -17.52 -16.52 8.74
C SER A 101 -16.33 -16.43 9.70
N THR A 102 -15.14 -16.79 9.22
CA THR A 102 -13.89 -16.82 10.00
C THR A 102 -12.93 -15.69 9.63
N PHE A 103 -13.22 -14.94 8.56
CA PHE A 103 -12.43 -13.78 8.14
C PHE A 103 -12.31 -12.75 9.25
N LYS A 104 -11.09 -12.26 9.48
CA LYS A 104 -10.82 -11.18 10.41
C LYS A 104 -9.55 -10.41 10.07
N GLN A 105 -9.51 -9.13 10.41
CA GLN A 105 -8.25 -8.39 10.45
C GLN A 105 -7.41 -8.85 11.66
N ILE A 106 -6.12 -9.10 11.43
CA ILE A 106 -5.19 -9.56 12.47
C ILE A 106 -4.04 -8.57 12.73
N GLY A 107 -3.87 -7.55 11.89
CA GLY A 107 -2.90 -6.47 12.12
C GLY A 107 -2.91 -5.39 11.04
N GLY A 108 -2.17 -4.30 11.29
CA GLY A 108 -2.05 -3.14 10.40
C GLY A 108 -3.12 -2.08 10.59
N ASP A 109 -3.09 -1.06 9.72
CA ASP A 109 -4.04 0.05 9.69
C ASP A 109 -4.87 -0.07 8.42
N TRP A 110 -6.18 -0.20 8.59
CA TRP A 110 -7.16 -0.47 7.52
C TRP A 110 -7.03 0.50 6.32
N ALA A 111 -6.59 1.75 6.55
CA ALA A 111 -6.43 2.75 5.49
C ALA A 111 -5.11 2.62 4.68
N TRP A 112 -4.05 2.06 5.27
CA TRP A 112 -2.71 2.06 4.67
C TRP A 112 -2.23 0.66 4.30
N GLY A 113 -2.70 -0.36 5.01
CA GLY A 113 -2.39 -1.74 4.75
C GLY A 113 -2.48 -2.59 6.01
N GLY A 114 -2.74 -3.87 5.84
CA GLY A 114 -2.94 -4.78 6.95
C GLY A 114 -2.96 -6.24 6.55
N TYR A 115 -2.95 -7.07 7.58
CA TYR A 115 -3.05 -8.51 7.47
C TYR A 115 -4.43 -8.98 7.90
N PHE A 116 -4.95 -9.94 7.16
CA PHE A 116 -6.24 -10.56 7.42
C PHE A 116 -6.06 -12.07 7.42
N LYS A 117 -7.01 -12.78 8.02
CA LYS A 117 -6.97 -14.23 8.13
C LYS A 117 -8.37 -14.79 8.13
N ASP A 118 -8.55 -15.92 7.47
CA ASP A 118 -9.66 -16.82 7.74
C ASP A 118 -9.14 -18.21 8.16
N LYS A 119 -10.01 -19.20 8.25
CA LYS A 119 -9.61 -20.56 8.67
C LYS A 119 -8.63 -21.25 7.72
N ASN A 120 -8.56 -20.82 6.45
CA ASN A 120 -7.79 -21.44 5.38
C ASN A 120 -6.54 -20.62 5.03
N HIS A 121 -6.64 -19.28 4.99
CA HIS A 121 -5.64 -18.42 4.37
C HIS A 121 -5.23 -17.23 5.27
N ILE A 122 -4.01 -16.73 5.02
CA ILE A 122 -3.57 -15.40 5.43
C ILE A 122 -3.61 -14.51 4.19
N TYR A 123 -4.04 -13.26 4.39
CA TYR A 123 -4.11 -12.25 3.35
C TYR A 123 -3.33 -11.00 3.76
N HIS A 124 -2.89 -10.23 2.77
CA HIS A 124 -2.35 -8.90 2.99
C HIS A 124 -2.93 -7.88 2.01
N TYR A 125 -3.13 -6.67 2.49
CA TYR A 125 -3.61 -5.52 1.74
C TYR A 125 -2.61 -4.39 1.86
N PHE A 126 -2.36 -3.69 0.75
CA PHE A 126 -1.61 -2.45 0.78
C PHE A 126 -2.33 -1.37 -0.04
N GLY A 127 -2.71 -0.29 0.63
CA GLY A 127 -3.36 0.86 0.01
C GLY A 127 -2.40 1.70 -0.82
N ASN A 128 -2.85 2.16 -1.98
CA ASN A 128 -2.13 3.15 -2.79
C ASN A 128 -3.13 4.10 -3.45
N SER A 129 -2.65 5.10 -4.20
CA SER A 129 -3.51 6.09 -4.86
C SER A 129 -4.51 5.48 -5.86
N GLY A 130 -4.31 4.24 -6.31
CA GLY A 130 -5.23 3.47 -7.16
C GLY A 130 -6.14 2.49 -6.40
N GLY A 131 -6.29 2.64 -5.08
CA GLY A 131 -7.13 1.76 -4.26
C GLY A 131 -6.44 0.49 -3.77
N GLY A 132 -5.14 0.32 -4.00
CA GLY A 132 -4.42 -0.83 -3.47
C GLY A 132 -4.87 -2.18 -4.04
N ASN A 133 -4.26 -3.23 -3.52
CA ASN A 133 -4.53 -4.61 -3.91
C ASN A 133 -4.59 -5.51 -2.66
N PHE A 134 -5.41 -6.54 -2.75
CA PHE A 134 -5.60 -7.57 -1.75
C PHE A 134 -4.99 -8.87 -2.27
N TYR A 135 -4.19 -9.55 -1.47
CA TYR A 135 -3.41 -10.71 -1.89
C TYR A 135 -3.52 -11.84 -0.87
N ILE A 136 -3.41 -13.08 -1.34
CA ILE A 136 -3.17 -14.25 -0.49
C ILE A 136 -1.66 -14.30 -0.21
N VAL A 137 -1.27 -14.54 1.04
CA VAL A 137 0.13 -14.73 1.40
C VAL A 137 0.56 -16.14 0.99
N ASP A 138 1.55 -16.22 0.09
CA ASP A 138 2.10 -17.49 -0.38
C ASP A 138 3.02 -18.18 0.65
N GLU A 139 3.12 -19.51 0.57
CA GLU A 139 4.02 -20.35 1.38
C GLU A 139 3.91 -20.15 2.91
N VAL A 140 2.71 -19.80 3.40
CA VAL A 140 2.46 -19.49 4.80
C VAL A 140 1.97 -20.67 5.63
N ASP A 141 2.60 -20.92 6.77
CA ASP A 141 2.02 -21.74 7.83
C ASP A 141 1.01 -20.91 8.62
N ASN A 142 -0.25 -20.97 8.17
CA ASN A 142 -1.39 -20.28 8.77
C ASN A 142 -1.51 -20.52 10.29
N LYS A 143 -1.09 -21.69 10.81
CA LYS A 143 -1.22 -22.00 12.25
C LYS A 143 -0.21 -21.25 13.10
N THR A 144 0.97 -20.95 12.54
CA THR A 144 2.06 -20.29 13.27
C THR A 144 2.28 -18.83 12.89
N PHE A 145 1.49 -18.31 11.96
CA PHE A 145 1.59 -16.93 11.51
C PHE A 145 1.25 -15.93 12.62
N GLU A 146 2.12 -14.94 12.81
CA GLU A 146 1.96 -13.86 13.76
C GLU A 146 2.43 -12.50 13.18
N ILE A 147 1.84 -11.42 13.70
CA ILE A 147 2.19 -10.06 13.33
C ILE A 147 3.32 -9.56 14.21
N ILE A 148 4.39 -9.05 13.58
CA ILE A 148 5.53 -8.48 14.29
C ILE A 148 5.31 -6.99 14.51
N ASN A 149 4.91 -6.28 13.46
CA ASN A 149 4.54 -4.86 13.48
C ASN A 149 3.69 -4.53 12.24
N ASN A 150 3.46 -3.24 11.98
CA ASN A 150 2.65 -2.78 10.85
C ASN A 150 3.26 -3.06 9.46
N CYS A 151 4.52 -3.51 9.40
CA CYS A 151 5.24 -3.77 8.17
C CYS A 151 5.54 -5.25 7.95
N TYR A 152 5.66 -6.05 9.01
CA TYR A 152 6.13 -7.43 8.90
C TYR A 152 5.26 -8.41 9.68
N GLY A 153 5.03 -9.56 9.07
CA GLY A 153 4.54 -10.78 9.69
C GLY A 153 5.59 -11.89 9.61
N ARG A 154 5.40 -12.96 10.37
CA ARG A 154 6.21 -14.18 10.24
C ARG A 154 5.40 -15.40 10.53
N ASP A 155 5.87 -16.52 10.03
CA ASP A 155 5.52 -17.84 10.56
C ASP A 155 6.79 -18.53 11.09
N LYS A 156 6.70 -19.82 11.41
CA LYS A 156 7.86 -20.59 11.92
C LYS A 156 9.04 -20.70 10.94
N ASN A 157 8.82 -20.49 9.64
CA ASN A 157 9.78 -20.71 8.56
C ASN A 157 10.19 -19.40 7.86
N HIS A 158 9.27 -18.45 7.71
CA HIS A 158 9.39 -17.33 6.78
C HIS A 158 9.08 -15.98 7.42
N ILE A 159 9.58 -14.91 6.80
CA ILE A 159 9.23 -13.51 7.08
C ILE A 159 8.45 -12.96 5.88
N TYR A 160 7.45 -12.13 6.17
CA TYR A 160 6.59 -11.51 5.18
C TYR A 160 6.63 -10.00 5.36
N ASP A 161 6.84 -9.27 4.27
CA ASP A 161 6.56 -7.85 4.18
C ASP A 161 5.07 -7.64 3.88
N MET A 162 4.44 -6.68 4.55
CA MET A 162 3.01 -6.43 4.43
C MET A 162 2.60 -5.98 3.03
N ARG A 163 3.50 -5.28 2.32
CA ARG A 163 3.22 -4.79 0.97
C ARG A 163 3.56 -5.84 -0.09
N PHE A 164 4.66 -6.56 0.08
CA PHE A 164 5.25 -7.39 -0.97
C PHE A 164 5.17 -8.90 -0.71
N GLY A 165 4.68 -9.34 0.45
CA GLY A 165 4.56 -10.75 0.79
C GLY A 165 5.89 -11.37 1.18
N LEU A 166 6.15 -12.61 0.73
CA LEU A 166 7.29 -13.43 1.15
C LEU A 166 8.64 -12.76 0.91
N MET A 167 9.48 -12.70 1.97
CA MET A 167 10.86 -12.27 1.86
C MET A 167 11.79 -13.46 1.55
N ASN A 168 12.11 -13.62 0.27
CA ASN A 168 12.95 -14.73 -0.21
C ASN A 168 14.35 -14.76 0.41
N ASN A 169 14.88 -15.97 0.64
CA ASN A 169 16.24 -16.24 1.13
C ASN A 169 16.59 -15.63 2.51
N ILE A 170 15.57 -15.36 3.33
CA ILE A 170 15.70 -14.87 4.70
C ILE A 170 15.46 -16.01 5.70
N ASP A 171 16.43 -16.28 6.57
CA ASP A 171 16.19 -17.09 7.77
C ASP A 171 15.49 -16.24 8.83
N SER A 172 14.23 -16.60 9.11
CA SER A 172 13.36 -15.90 10.07
C SER A 172 13.96 -15.81 11.49
N LYS A 173 14.85 -16.74 11.87
CA LYS A 173 15.49 -16.75 13.20
C LYS A 173 16.56 -15.66 13.33
N VAL A 174 17.22 -15.34 12.23
CA VAL A 174 18.31 -14.35 12.18
C VAL A 174 17.77 -12.97 11.81
N PHE A 175 16.61 -12.88 11.18
CA PHE A 175 15.96 -11.61 10.85
C PHE A 175 15.55 -10.84 12.11
N LYS A 176 15.96 -9.56 12.19
CA LYS A 176 15.69 -8.66 13.33
C LYS A 176 14.84 -7.49 12.88
N ILE A 177 13.71 -7.34 13.54
CA ILE A 177 12.75 -6.26 13.32
C ILE A 177 12.57 -5.53 14.64
N LEU A 178 12.42 -4.21 14.58
CA LEU A 178 12.10 -3.41 15.75
C LEU A 178 10.57 -3.51 16.00
N PRO A 179 10.13 -4.05 17.15
CA PRO A 179 8.71 -4.10 17.47
C PRO A 179 8.11 -2.69 17.63
N ASN A 180 6.82 -2.56 17.34
CA ASN A 180 6.03 -1.34 17.62
C ASN A 180 6.57 -0.05 16.97
N LYS A 181 7.07 -0.14 15.74
CA LYS A 181 7.49 1.01 14.94
C LYS A 181 6.79 1.05 13.61
N SER A 182 6.34 2.25 13.23
CA SER A 182 5.73 2.53 11.92
C SER A 182 6.75 2.55 10.78
N ILE A 183 8.04 2.64 11.08
CA ILE A 183 9.08 2.61 10.06
C ILE A 183 9.51 1.16 9.79
N CYS A 184 9.41 0.74 8.53
CA CYS A 184 9.62 -0.63 8.10
C CYS A 184 11.11 -0.98 7.95
N ILE A 185 11.93 -0.73 8.98
CA ILE A 185 13.36 -1.09 8.97
C ILE A 185 13.57 -2.45 9.64
N ALA A 186 14.34 -3.30 8.97
CA ALA A 186 14.76 -4.59 9.47
C ALA A 186 16.24 -4.85 9.19
N LYS A 187 16.79 -5.91 9.80
CA LYS A 187 18.17 -6.33 9.63
C LYS A 187 18.26 -7.84 9.46
N TYR A 188 18.95 -8.28 8.42
CA TYR A 188 19.33 -9.67 8.21
C TYR A 188 20.85 -9.75 8.15
N LYS A 189 21.46 -10.50 9.06
CA LYS A 189 22.92 -10.55 9.20
C LYS A 189 23.49 -9.12 9.35
N ASN A 190 24.27 -8.65 8.37
CA ASN A 190 24.87 -7.32 8.35
C ASN A 190 24.20 -6.36 7.34
N VAL A 191 23.06 -6.74 6.79
CA VAL A 191 22.33 -5.99 5.78
C VAL A 191 21.06 -5.41 6.38
N TYR A 192 20.78 -4.14 6.11
CA TYR A 192 19.53 -3.48 6.50
C TYR A 192 18.55 -3.46 5.33
N TYR A 193 17.28 -3.56 5.67
CA TYR A 193 16.17 -3.55 4.73
C TYR A 193 15.20 -2.43 5.08
N ARG A 194 14.56 -1.85 4.06
CA ARG A 194 13.34 -1.07 4.19
C ARG A 194 12.26 -1.79 3.39
N ASN A 195 11.19 -2.21 4.06
CA ASN A 195 10.25 -3.19 3.50
C ASN A 195 11.02 -4.45 3.05
N ASN A 196 10.82 -4.90 1.82
CA ASN A 196 11.57 -6.01 1.23
C ASN A 196 12.88 -5.60 0.53
N GLU A 197 13.23 -4.31 0.48
CA GLU A 197 14.37 -3.80 -0.28
C GLU A 197 15.62 -3.64 0.59
N GLN A 198 16.77 -4.08 0.09
CA GLN A 198 18.05 -3.84 0.74
C GLN A 198 18.44 -2.37 0.65
N LEU A 199 18.89 -1.79 1.77
CA LEU A 199 19.39 -0.42 1.82
C LEU A 199 20.82 -0.32 1.32
N ASP A 200 21.07 0.62 0.43
CA ASP A 200 22.41 1.03 0.02
C ASP A 200 22.99 2.11 0.95
N ALA A 201 24.24 2.50 0.68
CA ALA A 201 24.95 3.49 1.48
C ALA A 201 24.29 4.88 1.47
N GLU A 202 23.56 5.24 0.41
CA GLU A 202 22.91 6.55 0.29
C GLU A 202 21.59 6.57 1.07
N ALA A 203 20.77 5.53 0.92
CA ALA A 203 19.52 5.37 1.66
C ALA A 203 19.74 5.30 3.18
N MET A 204 20.90 4.80 3.62
CA MET A 204 21.32 4.82 5.03
C MET A 204 21.69 6.21 5.56
N LYS A 205 21.93 7.22 4.70
CA LYS A 205 22.24 8.60 5.12
C LYS A 205 20.99 9.41 5.46
N ASP A 206 19.82 9.05 4.92
CA ASP A 206 18.53 9.67 5.26
C ASP A 206 18.39 9.76 6.81
N PRO A 207 18.19 10.96 7.39
CA PRO A 207 18.10 11.15 8.84
C PRO A 207 17.08 10.22 9.52
N VAL A 208 15.96 9.94 8.86
CA VAL A 208 14.90 9.09 9.38
C VAL A 208 15.35 7.63 9.38
N THR A 209 15.94 7.14 8.28
CA THR A 209 16.54 5.78 8.21
C THR A 209 17.63 5.61 9.25
N LYS A 210 18.56 6.58 9.31
CA LYS A 210 19.71 6.54 10.21
C LYS A 210 19.29 6.47 11.68
N LYS A 211 18.23 7.20 12.06
CA LYS A 211 17.65 7.13 13.40
C LYS A 211 17.05 5.75 13.66
N ALA A 212 16.26 5.22 12.73
CA ALA A 212 15.64 3.90 12.87
C ALA A 212 16.66 2.75 12.97
N ILE A 213 17.73 2.79 12.16
CA ILE A 213 18.84 1.83 12.23
C ILE A 213 19.50 1.85 13.62
N LYS A 214 19.81 3.05 14.15
CA LYS A 214 20.39 3.18 15.50
C LYS A 214 19.47 2.61 16.58
N GLU A 215 18.15 2.84 16.48
CA GLU A 215 17.16 2.28 17.41
C GLU A 215 17.10 0.75 17.32
N LEU A 216 17.10 0.19 16.10
CA LEU A 216 17.12 -1.25 15.85
C LEU A 216 18.39 -1.90 16.43
N ASP A 217 19.57 -1.33 16.17
CA ASP A 217 20.82 -1.88 16.72
C ASP A 217 20.85 -1.82 18.25
N LYS A 218 20.37 -0.73 18.84
CA LYS A 218 20.22 -0.62 20.30
C LYS A 218 19.28 -1.69 20.86
N TYR A 219 18.17 -1.97 20.17
CA TYR A 219 17.24 -3.03 20.55
C TYR A 219 17.89 -4.41 20.48
N ILE A 220 18.60 -4.72 19.39
CA ILE A 220 19.30 -6.00 19.22
C ILE A 220 20.35 -6.22 20.31
N LEU A 221 21.08 -5.17 20.70
CA LEU A 221 22.07 -5.27 21.78
C LEU A 221 21.42 -5.59 23.14
N LYS A 222 20.25 -5.01 23.43
CA LYS A 222 19.52 -5.25 24.68
C LYS A 222 18.87 -6.63 24.76
N THR A 223 18.49 -7.21 23.63
CA THR A 223 17.78 -8.49 23.55
C THR A 223 18.69 -9.69 23.29
N LYS A 224 20.01 -9.47 23.15
CA LYS A 224 20.96 -10.57 23.14
C LYS A 224 20.90 -11.29 24.49
N PRO A 225 20.70 -12.61 24.53
CA PRO A 225 20.85 -13.36 25.77
C PRO A 225 22.28 -13.14 26.30
N LEU A 226 22.39 -12.90 27.61
CA LEU A 226 23.68 -12.91 28.29
C LEU A 226 24.34 -14.24 27.96
N ARG A 227 25.53 -14.20 27.34
CA ARG A 227 26.33 -15.40 27.14
C ARG A 227 26.74 -15.87 28.53
N ASN A 228 26.16 -16.98 28.99
CA ASN A 228 26.73 -17.78 30.08
C ASN A 228 27.98 -18.49 29.57
#